data_AF-A0A060BNK3-F1
#
_entry.id   AF-A0A060BNK3-F1
#
_cell.length_a   1.000
_cell.length_b   1.000
_cell.length_c   1.000
_cell.angle_alpha   90.00
_cell.angle_beta   90.00
_cell.angle_gamma   90.00
#
_symmetry.space_group_name_H-M   'P 1'
#
loop_
_entity.id
_entity.type
_entity.pdbx_description
1 polymer ?
#
loop_
_entity_poly.entity_id
_entity_poly.type
_entity_poly.pdbx_seq_one_letter_code
_entity_poly.pdbx_strand_id
1 'polypeptide(L)'
;GYSFYRDAKMRRLTRYRYNNIPADAGGRYLYVHDEGDVWTPSWLPVKADLDHFEARHGLGYSSITGERGGLRVATTFFVPLGEDAEVQRVAVTNTSDAPKNVTLFSFVEFCLWNAQDDQTNYQRNLSIGEVEVEQDGPHGSAI
;
A
#
# COMPACT_ATOMS: atom_id res chain seq x y z
N GLY A 1 -7.49 -3.96 1.22
CA GLY A 1 -7.76 -4.25 2.65
C GLY A 1 -7.25 -3.16 3.62
N TYR A 2 -7.31 -3.38 4.94
CA TYR A 2 -6.96 -2.37 5.99
C TYR A 2 -6.33 -2.95 7.27
N SER A 3 -5.78 -2.07 8.12
CA SER A 3 -5.20 -2.39 9.44
C SER A 3 -5.94 -1.67 10.58
N PHE A 4 -5.92 -2.28 11.76
CA PHE A 4 -6.48 -1.72 13.00
C PHE A 4 -5.70 -2.24 14.21
N TYR A 5 -5.74 -1.50 15.32
CA TYR A 5 -5.13 -1.91 16.58
C TYR A 5 -6.20 -2.30 17.61
N ARG A 6 -6.30 -3.59 17.93
CA ARG A 6 -7.26 -4.21 18.88
C ARG A 6 -8.74 -4.12 18.50
N ASP A 7 -9.22 -2.95 18.09
CA ASP A 7 -10.63 -2.69 17.79
C ASP A 7 -10.80 -2.17 16.35
N ALA A 8 -11.42 -2.99 15.49
CA ALA A 8 -11.63 -2.68 14.08
C ALA A 8 -12.63 -1.55 13.82
N LYS A 9 -13.41 -1.14 14.83
CA LYS A 9 -14.34 -0.01 14.76
C LYS A 9 -13.68 1.27 15.25
N MET A 10 -13.07 1.25 16.44
CA MET A 10 -12.63 2.47 17.14
C MET A 10 -11.17 2.84 16.89
N ARG A 11 -10.34 1.89 16.43
CA ARG A 11 -8.90 2.07 16.24
C ARG A 11 -8.46 1.57 14.86
N ARG A 12 -9.19 1.94 13.82
CA ARG A 12 -8.84 1.62 12.43
C ARG A 12 -7.83 2.63 11.89
N LEU A 13 -6.68 2.15 11.42
CA LEU A 13 -5.61 3.00 10.91
C LEU A 13 -5.89 3.41 9.46
N THR A 14 -6.30 2.46 8.62
CA THR A 14 -6.42 2.67 7.16
C THR A 14 -7.84 2.45 6.68
N ARG A 15 -8.30 3.28 5.73
CA ARG A 15 -9.65 3.22 5.18
C ARG A 15 -9.78 2.05 4.22
N TYR A 16 -10.97 1.46 4.18
CA TYR A 16 -11.35 0.45 3.20
C TYR A 16 -12.84 0.59 2.88
N ARG A 17 -13.19 0.48 1.60
CA ARG A 17 -14.56 0.61 1.11
C ARG A 17 -15.11 -0.78 0.80
N TYR A 18 -16.01 -1.26 1.65
CA TYR A 18 -16.83 -2.43 1.34
C TYR A 18 -17.75 -2.11 0.16
N ASN A 19 -18.02 -3.12 -0.69
CA ASN A 19 -18.87 -2.98 -1.87
C ASN A 19 -18.43 -1.86 -2.84
N ASN A 20 -17.12 -1.64 -2.96
CA ASN A 20 -16.58 -0.72 -3.97
C ASN A 20 -16.74 -1.30 -5.39
N ILE A 21 -16.69 -0.44 -6.41
CA ILE A 21 -16.74 -0.84 -7.82
C ILE A 21 -15.47 -0.36 -8.54
N PRO A 22 -14.53 -1.26 -8.91
CA PRO A 22 -14.54 -2.69 -8.64
C PRO A 22 -14.25 -3.01 -7.15
N ALA A 23 -14.56 -4.23 -6.74
CA ALA A 23 -14.25 -4.71 -5.41
C ALA A 23 -12.73 -4.66 -5.13
N ASP A 24 -12.35 -4.40 -3.87
CA ASP A 24 -10.97 -4.33 -3.39
C ASP A 24 -10.06 -3.30 -4.10
N ALA A 25 -10.64 -2.28 -4.76
CA ALA A 25 -9.88 -1.12 -5.26
C ALA A 25 -9.50 -0.13 -4.14
N GLY A 26 -8.91 -0.63 -3.05
CA GLY A 26 -8.33 0.16 -1.96
C GLY A 26 -7.44 -0.68 -1.04
N GLY A 27 -6.18 -0.28 -0.88
CA GLY A 27 -5.21 -1.01 -0.08
C GLY A 27 -3.90 -0.25 0.06
N ARG A 28 -2.80 -0.99 0.26
CA ARG A 28 -1.45 -0.44 0.23
C ARG A 28 -0.92 -0.63 -1.17
N TYR A 29 -0.59 0.46 -1.84
CA TYR A 29 -0.09 0.42 -3.20
C TYR A 29 1.33 0.93 -3.26
N LEU A 30 2.05 0.42 -4.25
CA LEU A 30 3.36 0.90 -4.63
C LEU A 30 3.30 1.18 -6.13
N TYR A 31 3.14 2.44 -6.50
CA TYR A 31 3.15 2.84 -7.89
C TYR A 31 4.59 2.87 -8.38
N VAL A 32 4.82 2.23 -9.51
CA VAL A 32 6.09 2.25 -10.22
C VAL A 32 5.93 3.22 -11.38
N HIS A 33 6.80 4.23 -11.45
CA HIS A 33 6.94 5.09 -12.61
C HIS A 33 8.27 4.79 -13.30
N ASP A 34 8.19 4.20 -14.48
CA ASP A 34 9.32 3.75 -15.29
C ASP A 34 9.22 4.42 -16.67
N GLU A 35 10.02 5.46 -16.89
CA GLU A 35 10.07 6.23 -18.15
C GLU A 35 8.70 6.74 -18.68
N GLY A 36 7.77 7.06 -17.78
CA GLY A 36 6.42 7.55 -18.12
C GLY A 36 5.33 6.48 -18.11
N ASP A 37 5.70 5.19 -18.05
CA ASP A 37 4.77 4.10 -17.78
C ASP A 37 4.51 4.00 -16.27
N VAL A 38 3.23 3.94 -15.89
CA VAL A 38 2.82 3.80 -14.49
C VAL A 38 2.09 2.49 -14.30
N TRP A 39 2.53 1.70 -13.34
CA TRP A 39 1.91 0.43 -13.00
C TRP A 39 2.03 0.10 -11.52
N THR A 40 1.33 -0.94 -11.07
CA THR A 40 1.36 -1.43 -9.69
C THR A 40 1.57 -2.93 -9.65
N PRO A 41 2.46 -3.46 -8.78
CA PRO A 41 2.75 -4.90 -8.72
C PRO A 41 1.57 -5.73 -8.19
N SER A 42 0.63 -5.09 -7.50
CA SER A 42 -0.64 -5.67 -7.08
C SER A 42 -1.69 -5.77 -8.20
N TRP A 43 -1.31 -5.44 -9.44
CA TRP A 43 -2.19 -5.26 -10.60
C TRP A 43 -3.22 -4.13 -10.42
N LEU A 44 -4.12 -4.23 -9.45
CA LEU A 44 -4.94 -3.11 -8.99
C LEU A 44 -4.06 -2.05 -8.29
N PRO A 45 -4.39 -0.76 -8.38
CA PRO A 45 -5.60 -0.21 -9.00
C PRO A 45 -5.43 0.14 -10.50
N VAL A 46 -4.19 0.18 -11.01
CA VAL A 46 -3.88 0.68 -12.35
C VAL A 46 -4.36 -0.28 -13.45
N LYS A 47 -4.27 -1.60 -13.19
CA LYS A 47 -4.59 -2.67 -14.13
C LYS A 47 -3.79 -2.62 -15.43
N ALA A 48 -2.57 -2.09 -15.37
CA ALA A 48 -1.61 -2.26 -16.45
C ALA A 48 -1.31 -3.76 -16.63
N ASP A 49 -1.09 -4.19 -17.87
CA ASP A 49 -0.74 -5.58 -18.16
C ASP A 49 0.60 -5.92 -17.51
N LEU A 50 0.66 -7.06 -16.82
CA LEU A 50 1.86 -7.56 -16.16
C LEU A 50 2.40 -8.76 -16.93
N ASP A 51 3.72 -8.80 -17.10
CA ASP A 51 4.44 -9.94 -17.70
C ASP A 51 4.40 -11.17 -16.78
N HIS A 52 4.36 -10.90 -15.46
CA HIS A 52 4.20 -11.92 -14.42
C HIS A 52 3.44 -11.34 -13.23
N PHE A 53 2.58 -12.16 -12.63
CA PHE A 53 1.90 -11.84 -11.38
C PHE A 53 1.80 -13.09 -10.49
N GLU A 54 2.07 -12.93 -9.20
CA GLU A 54 1.89 -13.98 -8.22
C GLU A 54 1.52 -13.40 -6.84
N ALA A 55 0.54 -14.01 -6.18
CA ALA A 55 0.21 -13.75 -4.78
C ALA A 55 0.33 -15.05 -3.98
N ARG A 56 1.17 -15.04 -2.93
CA ARG A 56 1.37 -16.16 -2.01
C ARG A 56 0.91 -15.77 -0.61
N HIS A 57 -0.05 -16.51 -0.06
CA HIS A 57 -0.52 -16.33 1.31
C HIS A 57 0.08 -17.40 2.21
N GLY A 58 0.84 -16.97 3.21
CA GLY A 58 1.46 -17.82 4.22
C GLY A 58 0.87 -17.61 5.61
N LEU A 59 1.48 -18.22 6.62
CA LEU A 59 1.05 -18.07 8.01
C LEU A 59 1.51 -16.71 8.56
N GLY A 60 0.57 -15.75 8.65
CA GLY A 60 0.84 -14.42 9.20
C GLY A 60 1.60 -13.47 8.26
N TYR A 61 1.82 -13.86 7.02
CA TYR A 61 2.43 -13.01 5.99
C TYR A 61 1.84 -13.28 4.60
N SER A 62 2.06 -12.37 3.67
CA SER A 62 1.77 -12.58 2.26
C SER A 62 2.83 -11.92 1.39
N SER A 63 3.09 -12.49 0.21
CA SER A 63 3.98 -11.90 -0.79
C SER A 63 3.21 -11.67 -2.08
N ILE A 64 3.27 -10.46 -2.62
CA ILE A 64 2.69 -10.10 -3.91
C ILE A 64 3.82 -9.66 -4.82
N THR A 65 3.91 -10.27 -5.99
CA THR A 65 4.93 -9.98 -6.99
C THR A 65 4.27 -9.60 -8.29
N GLY A 66 4.71 -8.51 -8.89
CA GLY A 66 4.36 -8.10 -10.24
C GLY A 66 5.62 -7.78 -11.03
N GLU A 67 5.61 -8.08 -12.31
CA GLU A 67 6.68 -7.73 -13.25
C GLU A 67 6.09 -7.08 -14.48
N ARG A 68 6.71 -5.99 -14.93
CA ARG A 68 6.35 -5.31 -16.16
C ARG A 68 7.56 -4.59 -16.75
N GLY A 69 7.75 -4.72 -18.06
CA GLY A 69 8.74 -3.95 -18.79
C GLY A 69 10.18 -4.23 -18.35
N GLY A 70 10.47 -5.43 -17.86
CA GLY A 70 11.79 -5.81 -17.33
C GLY A 70 12.10 -5.27 -15.93
N LEU A 71 11.08 -4.88 -15.17
CA LEU A 71 11.22 -4.54 -13.75
C LEU A 71 10.29 -5.41 -12.92
N ARG A 72 10.85 -6.19 -12.00
CA ARG A 72 10.10 -7.02 -11.04
C ARG A 72 10.07 -6.35 -9.67
N VAL A 73 8.89 -6.27 -9.09
CA VAL A 73 8.68 -5.75 -7.74
C VAL A 73 7.95 -6.80 -6.90
N ALA A 74 8.60 -7.24 -5.83
CA ALA A 74 8.04 -8.17 -4.86
C ALA A 74 7.88 -7.49 -3.50
N THR A 75 6.67 -7.50 -2.96
CA THR A 75 6.37 -6.93 -1.65
C THR A 75 5.90 -8.02 -0.69
N THR A 76 6.62 -8.20 0.41
CA THR A 76 6.20 -9.07 1.53
C THR A 76 5.54 -8.22 2.61
N PHE A 77 4.29 -8.52 2.93
CA PHE A 77 3.48 -7.88 3.96
C PHE A 77 3.37 -8.81 5.17
N PHE A 78 3.63 -8.30 6.38
CA PHE A 78 3.50 -9.05 7.63
C PHE A 78 3.40 -8.13 8.84
N VAL A 79 2.94 -8.66 9.97
CA VAL A 79 2.99 -7.98 11.28
C VAL A 79 4.04 -8.71 12.13
N PRO A 80 5.16 -8.07 12.52
CA PRO A 80 6.17 -8.71 13.36
C PRO A 80 5.59 -9.12 14.73
N LEU A 81 6.16 -10.17 15.32
CA LEU A 81 5.78 -10.57 16.68
C LEU A 81 6.19 -9.49 17.69
N GLY A 82 5.25 -9.11 18.56
CA GLY A 82 5.49 -8.10 19.59
C GLY A 82 5.37 -6.65 19.12
N GLU A 83 5.07 -6.42 17.85
CA GLU A 83 4.97 -5.08 17.26
C GLU A 83 3.55 -4.73 16.83
N ASP A 84 3.15 -3.48 17.06
CA ASP A 84 1.88 -2.92 16.60
C ASP A 84 2.04 -2.23 15.24
N ALA A 85 2.69 -2.91 14.28
CA ALA A 85 3.03 -2.36 12.97
C ALA A 85 2.87 -3.40 11.84
N GLU A 86 2.34 -2.95 10.69
CA GLU A 86 2.45 -3.71 9.44
C GLU A 86 3.76 -3.31 8.74
N VAL A 87 4.60 -4.29 8.42
CA VAL A 87 5.87 -4.11 7.71
C VAL A 87 5.71 -4.55 6.26
N GLN A 88 6.28 -3.75 5.36
CA GLN A 88 6.40 -4.07 3.94
C GLN A 88 7.87 -4.15 3.56
N ARG A 89 8.33 -5.35 3.22
CA ARG A 89 9.66 -5.54 2.63
C ARG A 89 9.51 -5.57 1.11
N VAL A 90 9.99 -4.51 0.47
CA VAL A 90 9.96 -4.35 -1.00
C VAL A 90 11.32 -4.75 -1.56
N ALA A 91 11.31 -5.62 -2.56
CA ALA A 91 12.48 -5.96 -3.37
C ALA A 91 12.20 -5.59 -4.83
N VAL A 92 13.07 -4.73 -5.39
CA VAL A 92 12.99 -4.27 -6.78
C VAL A 92 14.16 -4.87 -7.54
N THR A 93 13.86 -5.57 -8.63
CA THR A 93 14.87 -6.25 -9.45
C THR A 93 14.74 -5.78 -10.89
N ASN A 94 15.81 -5.23 -11.44
CA ASN A 94 15.90 -5.01 -12.88
C ASN A 94 16.16 -6.36 -13.56
N THR A 95 15.19 -6.85 -14.33
CA THR A 95 15.25 -8.11 -15.08
C THR A 95 15.55 -7.89 -16.57
N SER A 96 15.74 -6.64 -17.01
CA SER A 96 16.17 -6.31 -18.36
C SER A 96 17.69 -6.36 -18.53
N ASP A 97 18.15 -6.11 -19.76
CA ASP A 97 19.55 -6.01 -20.16
C ASP A 97 20.08 -4.56 -20.15
N ALA A 98 19.26 -3.58 -19.77
CA ALA A 98 19.60 -2.16 -19.75
C ALA A 98 19.41 -1.55 -18.35
N PRO A 99 20.20 -0.54 -17.96
CA PRO A 99 19.95 0.20 -16.73
C PRO A 99 18.54 0.81 -16.70
N LYS A 100 17.90 0.81 -15.52
CA LYS A 100 16.58 1.42 -15.31
C LYS A 100 16.68 2.57 -14.31
N ASN A 101 15.92 3.62 -14.57
CA ASN A 101 15.71 4.72 -13.63
C ASN A 101 14.21 4.80 -13.30
N VAL A 102 13.86 4.43 -12.08
CA VAL A 102 12.47 4.27 -11.65
C VAL A 102 12.20 5.12 -10.43
N THR A 103 11.00 5.68 -10.35
CA THR A 103 10.50 6.33 -9.14
C THR A 103 9.38 5.48 -8.57
N LEU A 104 9.42 5.24 -7.25
CA LEU A 104 8.42 4.46 -6.55
C LEU A 104 7.62 5.40 -5.63
N PHE A 105 6.31 5.25 -5.63
CA PHE A 105 5.42 6.02 -4.77
C PHE A 105 4.61 5.07 -3.90
N SER A 106 4.85 5.11 -2.59
CA SER A 106 4.04 4.40 -1.62
C SER A 106 2.67 5.07 -1.49
N PHE A 107 1.65 4.30 -1.16
CA PHE A 107 0.31 4.83 -0.94
C PHE A 107 -0.43 4.04 0.13
N VAL A 108 -1.05 4.78 1.05
CA VAL A 108 -2.04 4.30 2.00
C VAL A 108 -3.09 5.39 2.21
N GLU A 109 -4.36 4.99 2.38
CA GLU A 109 -5.43 5.92 2.74
C GLU A 109 -5.75 5.76 4.23
N PHE A 110 -5.59 6.82 5.03
CA PHE A 110 -5.91 6.79 6.45
C PHE A 110 -7.43 6.77 6.70
N CYS A 111 -7.85 6.03 7.72
CA CYS A 111 -9.17 6.13 8.34
C CYS A 111 -9.06 7.06 9.54
N LEU A 112 -10.10 7.84 9.84
CA LEU A 112 -10.14 8.73 11.00
C LEU A 112 -10.48 7.97 12.30
N TRP A 113 -9.74 6.90 12.61
CA TRP A 113 -9.85 6.03 13.78
C TRP A 113 -11.19 5.31 13.95
N ASN A 114 -12.25 6.05 14.28
CA ASN A 114 -13.61 5.54 14.41
C ASN A 114 -14.23 5.34 13.02
N ALA A 115 -14.19 4.12 12.51
CA ALA A 115 -14.66 3.77 11.18
C ALA A 115 -16.16 4.03 10.94
N GLN A 116 -16.98 4.04 11.99
CA GLN A 116 -18.40 4.42 11.82
C GLN A 116 -18.52 5.92 11.59
N ASP A 117 -17.81 6.73 12.38
CA ASP A 117 -17.79 8.18 12.20
C ASP A 117 -17.20 8.52 10.82
N ASP A 118 -16.04 7.96 10.49
CA ASP A 118 -15.30 8.13 9.24
C ASP A 118 -16.18 8.01 7.98
N GLN A 119 -17.13 7.08 7.98
CA GLN A 119 -17.99 6.81 6.83
C GLN A 119 -19.38 7.47 6.87
N THR A 120 -19.76 8.17 7.95
CA THR A 120 -21.11 8.74 8.10
C THR A 120 -21.17 10.20 8.52
N ASN A 121 -20.15 10.72 9.20
CA ASN A 121 -20.21 12.01 9.89
C ASN A 121 -19.45 13.13 9.16
N TYR A 122 -19.55 13.14 7.83
CA TYR A 122 -18.78 14.04 6.95
C TYR A 122 -18.94 15.52 7.28
N GLN A 123 -20.13 15.93 7.74
CA GLN A 123 -20.42 17.30 8.17
C GLN A 123 -19.46 17.82 9.25
N ARG A 124 -18.84 16.91 10.02
CA ARG A 124 -17.79 17.22 11.00
C ARG A 124 -16.42 16.78 10.51
N ASN A 125 -16.29 15.51 10.11
CA ASN A 125 -14.97 14.88 10.02
C ASN A 125 -14.17 15.26 8.76
N LEU A 126 -14.78 15.93 7.78
CA LEU A 126 -14.04 16.54 6.66
C LEU A 126 -13.19 17.75 7.09
N SER A 127 -13.35 18.25 8.32
CA SER A 127 -12.64 19.41 8.84
C SER A 127 -11.64 19.09 9.95
N ILE A 128 -11.33 17.82 10.20
CA ILE A 128 -10.46 17.39 11.33
C ILE A 128 -9.25 16.56 10.90
N GLY A 129 -9.00 16.41 9.60
CA GLY A 129 -7.83 15.70 9.09
C GLY A 129 -6.57 16.53 9.32
N GLU A 130 -5.61 15.97 10.06
CA GLU A 130 -4.35 16.64 10.43
C GLU A 130 -3.18 15.67 10.21
N VAL A 131 -2.02 16.22 9.83
CA VAL A 131 -0.78 15.46 9.59
C VAL A 131 0.44 16.27 10.00
N GLU A 132 1.53 15.58 10.29
CA GLU A 132 2.87 16.14 10.35
C GLU A 132 3.74 15.45 9.29
N VAL A 133 4.71 16.16 8.73
CA VAL A 133 5.60 15.64 7.69
C VAL A 133 7.03 15.75 8.17
N GLU A 134 7.70 14.60 8.34
CA GLU A 134 9.11 14.49 8.72
C GLU A 134 9.86 13.75 7.60
N GLN A 135 10.59 14.51 6.77
CA GLN A 135 11.38 13.95 5.67
C GLN A 135 12.76 13.45 6.12
N ASP A 136 13.30 13.97 7.21
CA ASP A 136 14.64 13.66 7.72
C ASP A 136 14.52 13.10 9.14
N GLY A 137 14.04 11.86 9.25
CA GLY A 137 13.91 11.17 10.52
C GLY A 137 15.26 10.62 11.04
N PRO A 138 15.31 10.19 12.32
CA PRO A 138 16.53 9.64 12.94
C PRO A 138 17.06 8.36 12.30
N HIS A 139 16.29 7.74 11.40
CA HIS A 139 16.62 6.51 10.69
C HIS A 139 16.66 6.69 9.16
N GLY A 140 16.73 7.94 8.69
CA GLY A 140 16.70 8.30 7.26
C GLY A 140 15.32 8.80 6.82
N SER A 141 15.18 9.07 5.52
CA SER A 141 13.94 9.58 4.96
C SER A 141 12.83 8.54 4.92
N ALA A 142 11.64 8.91 5.39
CA ALA A 142 10.43 8.11 5.20
C ALA A 142 10.09 8.05 3.71
N ILE A 143 9.90 6.84 3.18
CA ILE A 143 9.41 6.56 1.82
C ILE A 143 7.97 6.08 1.89
#